data_AF-A0A3D4U942-F1
#
_entry.id   AF-A0A3D4U942-F1
#
_cell.length_a   1.000
_cell.length_b   1.000
_cell.length_c   1.000
_cell.angle_alpha   90.00
_cell.angle_beta   90.00
_cell.angle_gamma   90.00
#
_symmetry.space_group_name_H-M   'P 1'
#
loop_
_entity.id
_entity.type
_entity.pdbx_description
1 polymer ?
#
loop_
_entity_poly.entity_id
_entity_poly.type
_entity_poly.pdbx_seq_one_letter_code
_entity_poly.pdbx_strand_id
1 'polypeptide(L)'
;MMSLMRKTGMWLLVPALCLSQPLHAAEKKKTTPATSTKGIVTLGWPQLVPDSERAKLVNPGNVDHSKGLERPRSNPLTSDDVFNALEGNREAPVYLPVKTWHNKQVKIPGYIVPVDYNAKGAITSFFLVPYFGACTHVPPPPPNQIIFVRYPAGFDVQALYEPFWVAGTLKVETMQSEIAESLYTMQGNRIDAYTRQ
;
A
#
# COMPACT_ATOMS: atom_id res chain seq x y z
N MET A 1 5.09 -94.96 -15.90
CA MET A 1 5.42 -94.58 -17.30
C MET A 1 6.13 -93.23 -17.25
N MET A 2 7.46 -93.25 -17.36
CA MET A 2 8.23 -92.72 -18.51
C MET A 2 8.09 -91.18 -18.62
N SER A 3 9.06 -90.42 -18.13
CA SER A 3 10.35 -90.09 -18.77
C SER A 3 10.23 -88.90 -19.73
N LEU A 4 10.99 -87.84 -19.43
CA LEU A 4 11.76 -86.96 -20.33
C LEU A 4 11.93 -85.59 -19.62
N MET A 5 13.06 -84.90 -19.60
CA MET A 5 14.43 -85.15 -20.04
C MET A 5 15.26 -83.99 -19.46
N ARG A 6 16.51 -84.29 -19.13
CA ARG A 6 17.52 -83.37 -18.57
C ARG A 6 17.77 -82.16 -19.48
N LYS A 7 17.98 -80.98 -18.88
CA LYS A 7 18.75 -79.88 -19.50
C LYS A 7 20.02 -79.63 -18.70
N THR A 8 21.14 -80.03 -19.28
CA THR A 8 22.50 -79.60 -18.99
C THR A 8 22.83 -78.36 -19.82
N GLY A 9 23.61 -77.42 -19.27
CA GLY A 9 24.18 -76.28 -20.00
C GLY A 9 24.42 -75.10 -19.05
N MET A 10 25.47 -75.15 -18.24
CA MET A 10 26.77 -74.48 -18.47
C MET A 10 26.72 -72.98 -18.15
N TRP A 11 27.38 -72.64 -17.05
CA TRP A 11 27.65 -71.28 -16.57
C TRP A 11 28.55 -70.51 -17.53
N LEU A 12 28.20 -69.24 -17.79
CA LEU A 12 29.17 -68.18 -18.03
C LEU A 12 28.83 -67.00 -17.13
N LEU A 13 29.75 -66.70 -16.22
CA LEU A 13 29.77 -65.55 -15.32
C LEU A 13 29.92 -64.26 -16.13
N VAL A 14 29.02 -63.30 -15.91
CA VAL A 14 29.29 -61.88 -16.15
C VAL A 14 28.82 -61.10 -14.92
N PRO A 15 29.71 -60.41 -14.19
CA PRO A 15 29.30 -59.57 -13.08
C PRO A 15 28.80 -58.24 -13.65
N ALA A 16 27.47 -58.08 -13.78
CA ALA A 16 26.88 -56.78 -14.05
C ALA A 16 26.82 -56.00 -12.73
N LEU A 17 27.79 -55.11 -12.57
CA LEU A 17 27.88 -54.05 -11.57
C LEU A 17 26.49 -53.48 -11.22
N CYS A 18 26.10 -53.60 -9.95
CA CYS A 18 25.11 -52.74 -9.33
C CYS A 18 25.62 -51.29 -9.38
N LEU A 19 25.06 -50.48 -10.27
CA LEU A 19 25.08 -49.02 -10.14
C LEU A 19 23.70 -48.59 -9.66
N SER A 20 23.56 -48.52 -8.35
CA SER A 20 22.47 -47.85 -7.65
C SER A 20 22.45 -46.38 -8.09
N GLN A 21 21.47 -46.00 -8.92
CA GLN A 21 21.16 -44.59 -9.12
C GLN A 21 20.40 -44.09 -7.88
N PRO A 22 20.79 -42.96 -7.27
CA PRO A 22 19.97 -42.36 -6.24
C PRO A 22 18.74 -41.72 -6.87
N LEU A 23 17.56 -42.07 -6.33
CA LEU A 23 16.30 -41.36 -6.52
C LEU A 23 16.45 -39.93 -5.94
N HIS A 24 16.99 -38.99 -6.71
CA HIS A 24 16.80 -37.57 -6.41
C HIS A 24 15.48 -37.13 -7.05
N ALA A 25 14.41 -37.24 -6.26
CA ALA A 25 13.22 -36.45 -6.46
C ALA A 25 13.63 -34.96 -6.40
N ALA A 26 13.86 -34.37 -7.56
CA ALA A 26 13.96 -32.93 -7.69
C ALA A 26 12.57 -32.36 -7.41
N GLU A 27 12.34 -31.99 -6.14
CA GLU A 27 11.26 -31.11 -5.75
C GLU A 27 11.34 -29.87 -6.63
N LYS A 28 10.37 -29.71 -7.54
CA LYS A 28 10.20 -28.48 -8.32
C LYS A 28 9.84 -27.38 -7.32
N LYS A 29 10.85 -26.73 -6.75
CA LYS A 29 10.72 -25.41 -6.15
C LYS A 29 10.13 -24.54 -7.25
N LYS A 30 8.83 -24.20 -7.13
CA LYS A 30 8.22 -23.10 -7.90
C LYS A 30 8.96 -21.85 -7.45
N THR A 31 10.05 -21.56 -8.13
CA THR A 31 10.74 -20.28 -8.06
C THR A 31 9.74 -19.25 -8.58
N THR A 32 9.13 -18.53 -7.65
CA THR A 32 8.47 -17.25 -7.90
C THR A 32 9.36 -16.45 -8.84
N PRO A 33 8.87 -15.98 -10.00
CA PRO A 33 9.64 -15.05 -10.81
C PRO A 33 9.84 -13.79 -9.96
N ALA A 34 11.08 -13.53 -9.55
CA ALA A 34 11.48 -12.22 -9.07
C ALA A 34 11.33 -11.26 -10.26
N THR A 35 10.18 -10.60 -10.36
CA THR A 35 9.90 -9.63 -11.41
C THR A 35 10.81 -8.42 -11.26
N SER A 36 11.70 -8.30 -12.24
CA SER A 36 12.58 -7.17 -12.56
C SER A 36 12.08 -5.79 -12.09
N THR A 37 12.86 -5.15 -11.21
CA THR A 37 12.62 -3.84 -10.55
C THR A 37 12.89 -2.63 -11.46
N LYS A 38 12.76 -2.74 -12.78
CA LYS A 38 13.03 -1.63 -13.71
C LYS A 38 11.72 -0.91 -14.09
N GLY A 39 11.36 0.16 -13.36
CA GLY A 39 10.27 1.07 -13.74
C GLY A 39 9.24 1.41 -12.66
N ILE A 40 9.32 0.84 -11.45
CA ILE A 40 8.46 1.21 -10.33
C ILE A 40 9.17 2.27 -9.47
N VAL A 41 8.55 3.44 -9.32
CA VAL A 41 9.09 4.51 -8.44
C VAL A 41 8.62 4.28 -7.00
N THR A 42 9.54 4.24 -6.05
CA THR A 42 9.17 4.21 -4.63
C THR A 42 8.89 5.63 -4.16
N LEU A 43 7.71 5.86 -3.60
CA LEU A 43 7.25 7.16 -3.10
C LEU A 43 7.15 7.17 -1.58
N GLY A 44 7.48 8.32 -0.99
CA GLY A 44 7.06 8.73 0.34
C GLY A 44 5.92 9.74 0.27
N TRP A 45 5.08 9.76 1.30
CA TRP A 45 3.93 10.67 1.41
C TRP A 45 4.23 12.16 1.19
N PRO A 46 5.36 12.73 1.67
CA PRO A 46 5.67 14.12 1.38
C PRO A 46 5.77 14.43 -0.11
N GLN A 47 6.16 13.47 -0.96
CA GLN A 47 6.29 13.68 -2.41
C GLN A 47 4.94 13.87 -3.12
N LEU A 48 3.82 13.63 -2.44
CA LEU A 48 2.47 13.91 -2.92
C LEU A 48 1.98 15.33 -2.58
N VAL A 49 2.78 16.09 -1.85
CA VAL A 49 2.54 17.50 -1.52
C VAL A 49 3.45 18.37 -2.40
N PRO A 50 2.91 19.39 -3.10
CA PRO A 50 3.72 20.30 -3.92
C PRO A 50 4.84 20.97 -3.14
N ASP A 51 5.98 21.19 -3.80
CA ASP A 51 7.18 21.78 -3.18
C ASP A 51 6.89 23.13 -2.52
N SER A 52 6.05 23.95 -3.15
CA SER A 52 5.57 25.24 -2.64
C SER A 52 4.79 25.13 -1.33
N GLU A 53 4.10 24.02 -1.11
CA GLU A 53 3.37 23.73 0.12
C GLU A 53 4.29 23.10 1.17
N ARG A 54 5.19 22.19 0.77
CA ARG A 54 6.17 21.57 1.69
C ARG A 54 7.09 22.60 2.33
N ALA A 55 7.52 23.61 1.58
CA ALA A 55 8.38 24.67 2.10
C ALA A 55 7.73 25.45 3.26
N LYS A 56 6.39 25.57 3.25
CA LYS A 56 5.63 26.22 4.33
C LYS A 56 5.56 25.36 5.60
N LEU A 57 5.66 24.04 5.46
CA LEU A 57 5.68 23.10 6.59
C LEU A 57 7.06 23.04 7.27
N VAL A 58 8.13 23.25 6.50
CA VAL A 58 9.53 23.21 6.99
C VAL A 58 9.99 24.53 7.60
N ASN A 59 9.35 25.65 7.25
CA ASN A 59 9.70 26.97 7.76
C ASN A 59 8.57 27.56 8.62
N PRO A 60 8.41 27.12 9.88
CA PRO A 60 7.37 27.63 10.79
C PRO A 60 7.58 29.10 11.17
N GLY A 61 8.70 29.73 10.78
CA GLY A 61 9.08 31.09 11.18
C GLY A 61 8.52 32.24 10.35
N ASN A 62 7.76 31.99 9.28
CA ASN A 62 7.17 33.06 8.46
C ASN A 62 5.64 32.97 8.35
N VAL A 63 4.98 32.19 9.20
CA VAL A 63 3.59 32.47 9.54
C VAL A 63 3.60 33.75 10.37
N ASP A 64 3.13 34.84 9.76
CA ASP A 64 2.83 36.08 10.45
C ASP A 64 1.75 35.80 11.51
N HIS A 65 2.17 35.38 12.70
CA HIS A 65 1.30 35.21 13.86
C HIS A 65 0.68 36.54 14.30
N SER A 66 1.11 37.69 13.76
CA SER A 66 0.47 39.00 13.98
C SER A 66 -0.90 39.12 13.31
N LYS A 67 -1.25 38.22 12.38
CA LYS A 67 -2.60 38.15 11.77
C LYS A 67 -3.48 37.05 12.36
N GLY A 68 -3.01 36.39 13.43
CA GLY A 68 -3.90 35.85 14.45
C GLY A 68 -3.93 36.86 15.58
N LEU A 69 -5.09 37.40 15.90
CA LEU A 69 -5.25 38.19 17.12
C LEU A 69 -4.93 37.28 18.31
N GLU A 70 -3.67 37.24 18.76
CA GLU A 70 -3.30 36.64 20.03
C GLU A 70 -4.01 37.45 21.11
N ARG A 71 -5.10 36.90 21.65
CA ARG A 71 -5.80 37.54 22.75
C ARG A 71 -4.99 37.36 24.04
N PRO A 72 -4.78 38.43 24.82
CA PRO A 72 -4.24 38.30 26.16
C PRO A 72 -5.06 37.29 26.97
N ARG A 73 -4.37 36.36 27.63
CA ARG A 73 -4.92 35.16 28.30
C ARG A 73 -5.92 35.44 29.44
N SER A 74 -6.27 36.70 29.69
CA SER A 74 -7.06 37.16 30.84
C SER A 74 -8.47 37.64 30.51
N ASN A 75 -8.92 37.62 29.25
CA ASN A 75 -10.28 38.07 28.91
C ASN A 75 -11.21 36.86 28.61
N PRO A 76 -12.39 36.77 29.25
CA PRO A 76 -13.38 35.73 28.93
C PRO A 76 -13.78 35.79 27.45
N LEU A 77 -13.97 34.62 26.81
CA LEU A 77 -14.46 34.54 25.44
C LEU A 77 -15.86 35.17 25.36
N THR A 78 -16.02 36.22 24.57
CA THR A 78 -17.35 36.80 24.33
C THR A 78 -18.05 36.02 23.21
N SER A 79 -19.38 36.08 23.18
CA SER A 79 -20.18 35.45 22.13
C SER A 79 -19.81 35.94 20.73
N ASP A 80 -19.42 37.21 20.61
CA ASP A 80 -18.96 37.81 19.35
C ASP A 80 -17.62 37.22 18.89
N ASP A 81 -16.75 36.83 19.81
CA ASP A 81 -15.49 36.16 19.45
C ASP A 81 -15.70 34.71 19.01
N VAL A 82 -16.68 34.03 19.61
CA VAL A 82 -17.08 32.69 19.17
C VAL A 82 -17.72 32.78 17.78
N PHE A 83 -18.57 33.77 17.56
CA PHE A 83 -19.18 34.03 16.25
C PHE A 83 -18.14 34.40 15.20
N ASN A 84 -17.19 35.30 15.50
CA ASN A 84 -16.11 35.68 14.58
C ASN A 84 -15.10 34.55 14.31
N ALA A 85 -14.91 33.62 15.26
CA ALA A 85 -14.11 32.42 15.03
C ALA A 85 -14.80 31.40 14.10
N LEU A 86 -16.14 31.41 14.06
CA LEU A 86 -16.97 30.55 13.21
C LEU A 86 -17.28 31.19 11.84
N GLU A 87 -17.42 32.51 11.79
CA GLU A 87 -17.76 33.33 10.60
C GLU A 87 -16.51 33.90 9.89
N GLY A 88 -15.34 33.80 10.52
CA GLY A 88 -14.09 34.20 9.89
C GLY A 88 -13.91 33.39 8.62
N ASN A 89 -14.03 34.08 7.48
CA ASN A 89 -13.91 33.62 6.09
C ASN A 89 -12.57 32.92 5.81
N ARG A 90 -12.30 31.82 6.52
CA ARG A 90 -11.18 30.92 6.31
C ARG A 90 -11.62 30.07 5.13
N GLU A 91 -11.25 30.52 3.93
CA GLU A 91 -11.25 29.62 2.77
C GLU A 91 -10.61 28.30 3.23
N ALA A 92 -11.36 27.21 3.09
CA ALA A 92 -10.86 25.89 3.45
C ALA A 92 -9.49 25.71 2.76
N PRO A 93 -8.48 25.14 3.44
CA PRO A 93 -7.16 25.00 2.85
C PRO A 93 -7.28 24.31 1.48
N VAL A 94 -6.86 24.99 0.42
CA VAL A 94 -6.86 24.43 -0.93
C VAL A 94 -5.67 23.47 -1.01
N TYR A 95 -5.97 22.18 -1.15
CA TYR A 95 -4.95 21.14 -1.35
C TYR A 95 -4.74 20.91 -2.85
N LEU A 96 -3.49 20.90 -3.29
CA LEU A 96 -3.14 20.63 -4.68
C LEU A 96 -2.43 19.28 -4.82
N PRO A 97 -2.70 18.53 -5.91
CA PRO A 97 -1.96 17.31 -6.21
C PRO A 97 -0.66 17.62 -6.99
N VAL A 98 0.32 16.73 -6.87
CA VAL A 98 1.55 16.77 -7.66
C VAL A 98 1.32 16.03 -8.99
N LYS A 99 1.03 16.80 -10.04
CA LYS A 99 0.64 16.28 -11.37
C LYS A 99 1.66 15.35 -12.03
N THR A 100 2.95 15.45 -11.68
CA THR A 100 4.02 14.61 -12.27
C THR A 100 3.82 13.10 -12.02
N TRP A 101 3.08 12.75 -10.96
CA TRP A 101 2.81 11.37 -10.59
C TRP A 101 1.62 10.73 -11.33
N HIS A 102 0.87 11.51 -12.12
CA HIS A 102 -0.24 10.99 -12.89
C HIS A 102 0.23 9.94 -13.91
N ASN A 103 -0.46 8.79 -13.94
CA ASN A 103 -0.15 7.60 -14.73
C ASN A 103 1.25 6.99 -14.48
N LYS A 104 1.86 7.23 -13.32
CA LYS A 104 3.13 6.59 -12.95
C LYS A 104 2.88 5.28 -12.22
N GLN A 105 3.71 4.28 -12.52
CA GLN A 105 3.79 3.06 -11.72
C GLN A 105 4.61 3.36 -10.46
N VAL A 106 3.95 3.29 -9.30
CA VAL A 106 4.54 3.65 -8.01
C VAL A 106 4.42 2.52 -7.00
N LYS A 107 5.22 2.60 -5.94
CA LYS A 107 5.11 1.82 -4.71
C LYS A 107 5.18 2.78 -3.53
N ILE A 108 4.20 2.75 -2.63
CA ILE A 108 4.10 3.66 -1.49
C ILE A 108 3.70 2.87 -0.23
N PRO A 109 4.27 3.16 0.95
CA PRO A 109 3.89 2.48 2.17
C PRO A 109 2.68 3.18 2.81
N GLY A 110 1.78 2.46 3.47
CA GLY A 110 0.68 3.09 4.20
C GLY A 110 -0.20 2.10 4.94
N TYR A 111 -1.16 2.64 5.68
CA TYR A 111 -2.18 1.88 6.38
C TYR A 111 -3.44 1.76 5.53
N ILE A 112 -4.16 0.66 5.68
CA ILE A 112 -5.33 0.33 4.86
C ILE A 112 -6.59 0.61 5.67
N VAL A 113 -7.46 1.46 5.13
CA VAL A 113 -8.83 1.70 5.61
C VAL A 113 -9.78 1.09 4.57
N PRO A 114 -10.35 -0.10 4.84
CA PRO A 114 -11.23 -0.77 3.89
C PRO A 114 -12.47 0.07 3.53
N VAL A 115 -12.91 -0.02 2.29
CA VAL A 115 -14.13 0.63 1.80
C VAL A 115 -15.10 -0.41 1.25
N ASP A 116 -14.69 -1.20 0.25
CA ASP A 116 -15.51 -2.26 -0.33
C ASP A 116 -14.91 -3.65 -0.14
N TYR A 117 -15.80 -4.64 -0.11
CA TYR A 117 -15.48 -6.06 -0.02
C TYR A 117 -16.19 -6.84 -1.13
N ASN A 118 -15.62 -7.96 -1.55
CA ASN A 118 -16.33 -8.91 -2.40
C ASN A 118 -17.21 -9.86 -1.58
N ALA A 119 -17.97 -10.73 -2.27
CA ALA A 119 -18.87 -11.70 -1.65
C ALA A 119 -18.17 -12.72 -0.71
N LYS A 120 -16.84 -12.84 -0.80
CA LYS A 120 -16.02 -13.72 0.08
C LYS A 120 -15.46 -12.96 1.29
N GLY A 121 -15.76 -11.67 1.43
CA GLY A 121 -15.23 -10.83 2.51
C GLY A 121 -13.82 -10.30 2.25
N ALA A 122 -13.25 -10.48 1.05
CA ALA A 122 -11.94 -9.93 0.73
C ALA A 122 -12.06 -8.45 0.31
N ILE A 123 -11.12 -7.61 0.74
CA ILE A 123 -11.13 -6.15 0.49
C ILE A 123 -10.85 -5.90 -1.00
N THR A 124 -11.70 -5.13 -1.68
CA THR A 124 -11.57 -4.81 -3.12
C THR A 124 -11.34 -3.33 -3.40
N SER A 125 -11.67 -2.46 -2.44
CA SER A 125 -11.30 -1.05 -2.46
C SER A 125 -10.98 -0.56 -1.05
N PHE A 126 -10.07 0.40 -0.94
CA PHE A 126 -9.63 0.94 0.35
C PHE A 126 -8.99 2.30 0.18
N PHE A 127 -8.98 3.09 1.25
CA PHE A 127 -8.07 4.22 1.36
C PHE A 127 -6.73 3.76 1.89
N LEU A 128 -5.66 4.20 1.22
CA LEU A 128 -4.30 4.12 1.75
C LEU A 128 -3.95 5.47 2.37
N VAL A 129 -3.41 5.43 3.59
CA VAL A 129 -3.16 6.62 4.42
C VAL A 129 -1.79 6.57 5.12
N PRO A 130 -1.19 7.71 5.50
CA PRO A 130 0.17 7.78 6.04
C PRO A 130 0.32 7.30 7.49
N TYR A 131 -0.75 7.24 8.27
CA TYR A 131 -0.68 6.90 9.69
C TYR A 131 -1.87 6.04 10.14
N PHE A 132 -1.63 5.26 11.20
CA PHE A 132 -2.64 4.37 11.78
C PHE A 132 -3.78 5.16 12.45
N GLY A 133 -5.01 4.63 12.37
CA GLY A 133 -6.19 5.23 13.01
C GLY A 133 -6.86 6.37 12.22
N ALA A 134 -6.27 6.78 11.09
CA ALA A 134 -6.88 7.75 10.17
C ALA A 134 -8.30 7.33 9.75
N CYS A 135 -9.18 8.32 9.57
CA CYS A 135 -10.56 8.15 9.12
C CYS A 135 -11.49 7.32 10.04
N THR A 136 -10.98 6.80 11.17
CA THR A 136 -11.75 5.95 12.10
C THR A 136 -11.74 6.50 13.52
N HIS A 137 -10.58 6.91 14.01
CA HIS A 137 -10.41 7.42 15.39
C HIS A 137 -9.94 8.86 15.42
N VAL A 138 -9.27 9.30 14.36
CA VAL A 138 -8.80 10.66 14.19
C VAL A 138 -9.33 11.21 12.86
N PRO A 139 -9.42 12.55 12.71
CA PRO A 139 -9.86 13.18 11.47
C PRO A 139 -9.10 12.65 10.23
N PRO A 140 -9.73 12.62 9.06
CA PRO A 140 -9.08 12.18 7.83
C PRO A 140 -7.85 13.06 7.50
N PRO A 141 -6.80 12.50 6.88
CA PRO A 141 -5.68 13.29 6.35
C PRO A 141 -6.15 14.32 5.30
N PRO A 142 -5.31 15.30 4.94
CA PRO A 142 -5.54 16.12 3.76
C PRO A 142 -5.84 15.28 2.49
N PRO A 143 -6.71 15.73 1.57
CA PRO A 143 -7.00 15.01 0.34
C PRO A 143 -5.79 14.67 -0.55
N ASN A 144 -4.72 15.47 -0.50
CA ASN A 144 -3.45 15.16 -1.18
C ASN A 144 -2.52 14.20 -0.38
N GLN A 145 -3.02 13.65 0.72
CA GLN A 145 -2.38 12.66 1.60
C GLN A 145 -3.27 11.43 1.81
N ILE A 146 -4.21 11.20 0.89
CA ILE A 146 -5.03 10.00 0.81
C ILE A 146 -4.90 9.45 -0.62
N ILE A 147 -4.94 8.13 -0.76
CA ILE A 147 -5.06 7.47 -2.07
C ILE A 147 -6.21 6.50 -2.02
N PHE A 148 -7.19 6.65 -2.91
CA PHE A 148 -8.24 5.64 -3.08
C PHE A 148 -7.72 4.51 -4.00
N VAL A 149 -7.54 3.32 -3.45
CA VAL A 149 -6.99 2.17 -4.17
C VAL A 149 -8.11 1.22 -4.58
N ARG A 150 -8.16 0.87 -5.87
CA ARG A 150 -8.98 -0.22 -6.40
C ARG A 150 -8.11 -1.45 -6.59
N TYR A 151 -8.54 -2.58 -6.04
CA TYR A 151 -7.85 -3.86 -6.11
C TYR A 151 -8.84 -5.01 -6.37
N PRO A 152 -9.34 -5.17 -7.62
CA PRO A 152 -10.43 -6.11 -7.93
C PRO A 152 -10.14 -7.58 -7.62
N ALA A 153 -8.85 -7.96 -7.55
CA ALA A 153 -8.44 -9.32 -7.18
C ALA A 153 -8.87 -9.70 -5.75
N GLY A 154 -9.14 -8.70 -4.90
CA GLY A 154 -9.37 -8.93 -3.49
C GLY A 154 -8.07 -9.23 -2.74
N PHE A 155 -8.02 -8.88 -1.46
CA PHE A 155 -6.96 -9.34 -0.57
C PHE A 155 -7.51 -9.50 0.85
N ASP A 156 -6.99 -10.51 1.54
CA ASP A 156 -7.31 -10.78 2.94
C ASP A 156 -6.16 -10.26 3.80
N VAL A 157 -6.48 -9.47 4.81
CA VAL A 157 -5.49 -8.98 5.78
C VAL A 157 -5.88 -9.41 7.18
N GLN A 158 -4.93 -10.04 7.86
CA GLN A 158 -5.09 -10.47 9.25
C GLN A 158 -4.73 -9.35 10.24
N ALA A 159 -3.94 -8.35 9.82
CA ALA A 159 -3.45 -7.26 10.67
C ALA A 159 -3.54 -5.89 9.96
N LEU A 160 -4.72 -5.27 9.92
CA LEU A 160 -4.92 -3.92 9.36
C LEU A 160 -4.24 -2.80 10.17
N TYR A 161 -3.73 -3.14 11.36
CA TYR A 161 -2.95 -2.22 12.21
C TYR A 161 -1.49 -2.10 11.80
N GLU A 162 -1.01 -2.95 10.88
CA GLU A 162 0.34 -2.86 10.31
C GLU A 162 0.32 -2.09 8.98
N PRO A 163 1.43 -1.43 8.61
CA PRO A 163 1.55 -0.80 7.31
C PRO A 163 1.82 -1.85 6.21
N PHE A 164 1.46 -1.49 4.98
CA PHE A 164 1.66 -2.27 3.76
C PHE A 164 2.39 -1.46 2.71
N TRP A 165 3.21 -2.12 1.91
CA TRP A 165 3.66 -1.60 0.63
C TRP A 165 2.58 -1.84 -0.42
N VAL A 166 2.03 -0.78 -1.00
CA VAL A 166 1.07 -0.88 -2.10
C VAL A 166 1.72 -0.37 -3.38
N ALA A 167 1.68 -1.18 -4.43
CA ALA A 167 2.11 -0.80 -5.76
C ALA A 167 0.95 -0.80 -6.75
N GLY A 168 1.00 0.14 -7.68
CA GLY A 168 -0.03 0.33 -8.68
C GLY A 168 0.22 1.53 -9.59
N THR A 169 -0.68 1.72 -10.54
CA THR A 169 -0.68 2.92 -11.38
C THR A 169 -1.42 4.03 -10.65
N LEU A 170 -0.69 5.07 -10.27
CA LEU A 170 -1.24 6.24 -9.58
C LEU A 170 -1.85 7.20 -10.60
N LYS A 171 -3.03 7.73 -10.29
CA LYS A 171 -3.70 8.78 -11.06
C LYS A 171 -3.97 9.96 -10.15
N VAL A 172 -3.70 11.15 -10.68
CA VAL A 172 -4.24 12.40 -10.13
C VAL A 172 -5.67 12.52 -10.60
N GLU A 173 -6.60 12.19 -9.71
CA GLU A 173 -8.03 12.08 -9.96
C GLU A 173 -8.73 12.24 -8.61
N THR A 174 -9.70 13.17 -8.54
CA THR A 174 -10.47 13.37 -7.32
C THR A 174 -11.46 12.23 -7.13
N MET A 175 -11.48 11.66 -5.94
CA MET A 175 -12.47 10.70 -5.49
C MET A 175 -13.07 11.22 -4.18
N GLN A 176 -14.40 11.25 -4.13
CA GLN A 176 -15.15 11.65 -2.95
C GLN A 176 -16.01 10.46 -2.48
N SER A 177 -16.07 10.29 -1.17
CA SER A 177 -16.91 9.31 -0.49
C SER A 177 -17.44 9.91 0.81
N GLU A 178 -18.34 9.19 1.48
CA GLU A 178 -18.81 9.56 2.82
C GLU A 178 -17.69 9.58 3.87
N ILE A 179 -16.60 8.82 3.65
CA ILE A 179 -15.52 8.65 4.62
C ILE A 179 -14.41 9.69 4.43
N ALA A 180 -14.05 9.96 3.19
CA ALA A 180 -12.95 10.86 2.84
C ALA A 180 -13.02 11.35 1.39
N GLU A 181 -12.32 12.47 1.14
CA GLU A 181 -11.93 12.95 -0.18
C GLU A 181 -10.46 12.66 -0.44
N SER A 182 -10.12 12.23 -1.65
CA SER A 182 -8.77 11.95 -2.11
C SER A 182 -8.51 12.63 -3.44
N LEU A 183 -7.34 13.24 -3.62
CA LEU A 183 -6.90 13.78 -4.93
C LEU A 183 -6.14 12.75 -5.77
N TYR A 184 -5.99 11.53 -5.26
CA TYR A 184 -5.32 10.44 -5.92
C TYR A 184 -6.18 9.17 -5.94
N THR A 185 -6.17 8.49 -7.07
CA THR A 185 -6.65 7.11 -7.18
C THR A 185 -5.51 6.19 -7.60
N MET A 186 -5.58 4.91 -7.27
CA MET A 186 -4.60 3.93 -7.70
C MET A 186 -5.30 2.66 -8.19
N GLN A 187 -4.90 2.19 -9.37
CA GLN A 187 -5.16 0.80 -9.77
C GLN A 187 -4.05 -0.07 -9.18
N GLY A 188 -4.34 -0.70 -8.04
CA GLY A 188 -3.39 -1.54 -7.33
C GLY A 188 -3.09 -2.82 -8.11
N ASN A 189 -1.84 -3.27 -8.08
CA ASN A 189 -1.38 -4.51 -8.69
C ASN A 189 -0.49 -5.37 -7.78
N ARG A 190 -0.03 -4.84 -6.64
CA ARG A 190 0.68 -5.61 -5.61
C ARG A 190 0.50 -4.98 -4.23
N ILE A 191 0.32 -5.82 -3.22
CA ILE A 191 0.28 -5.45 -1.80
C ILE A 191 1.22 -6.39 -1.07
N ASP A 192 2.25 -5.84 -0.42
CA ASP A 192 3.22 -6.59 0.37
C ASP A 192 3.19 -6.07 1.82
N ALA A 193 3.46 -6.94 2.81
CA ALA A 193 3.68 -6.49 4.17
C ALA A 193 4.83 -5.49 4.22
N TYR A 194 4.72 -4.45 5.06
CA TYR A 194 5.79 -3.48 5.18
C TYR A 194 7.02 -4.12 5.81
N THR A 195 8.15 -4.02 5.10
CA THR A 195 9.48 -4.34 5.62
C THR A 195 10.32 -3.08 5.56
N ARG A 196 11.04 -2.81 6.65
CA ARG A 196 12.01 -1.72 6.69
C ARG A 196 13.15 -2.09 5.74
N GLN A 197 13.37 -1.27 4.71
CA GLN A 197 14.49 -1.42 3.77
C GLN A 197 15.75 -0.76 4.32
#